data_AF-A0A6J8EJH4-F1
#
_entry.id   AF-A0A6J8EJH4-F1
#
_cell.length_a   1.000
_cell.length_b   1.000
_cell.length_c   1.000
_cell.angle_alpha   90.00
_cell.angle_beta   90.00
_cell.angle_gamma   90.00
#
_symmetry.space_group_name_H-M   'P 1'
#
loop_
_entity.id
_entity.type
_entity.pdbx_description
1 polymer ?
#
loop_
_entity_poly.entity_id
_entity_poly.type
_entity_poly.pdbx_seq_one_letter_code
_entity_poly.pdbx_strand_id
1 'polypeptide(L)'
;MIFNWEVDILMEKDRQNGQLTLLKNYLEQVNGKVERLMNYYQLNKFGRYWTEGDMGIQNMSRKIRHTLCQNFMYDIDMKNAHPTLLSWYCHDNGINCTGLDAYIENREKYMADWMMHTGNTRDEVKAHILAIINGRKVMLDPQDPKWYKEFYNGMIHISDSIVKLRPDLYELAKKSKNKKGTNYNIEGTTVNYVMCSLENKALMTVFDGLMIYKNNVSIEQLSGILDGCSQKVKEIMRCNITFTNKAMDEEIQALKKQVNVIEKVVAKSLPMTGGKMVGDIDMQGHSITNLPLSITANEPVTKGWYAKTGKTWSKNFTDRVNDLEKRRSKEEGLGVSSMQ
;
A
#
# COMPACT_ATOMS: atom_id res chain seq x y z
N MET A 1 -6.74 -0.46 -34.42
CA MET A 1 -7.04 0.97 -34.49
C MET A 1 -6.02 1.67 -33.60
N ILE A 2 -5.04 2.33 -34.21
CA ILE A 2 -3.89 2.94 -33.51
C ILE A 2 -4.39 4.26 -32.92
N PHE A 3 -4.55 4.34 -31.60
CA PHE A 3 -4.96 5.57 -30.92
C PHE A 3 -3.74 6.49 -30.76
N ASN A 4 -3.79 7.67 -31.37
CA ASN A 4 -2.80 8.73 -31.17
C ASN A 4 -2.99 9.34 -29.77
N TRP A 5 -2.01 9.15 -28.89
CA TRP A 5 -2.01 9.64 -27.51
C TRP A 5 -1.20 10.93 -27.41
N GLU A 6 -1.84 12.09 -27.59
CA GLU A 6 -1.25 13.37 -27.16
C GLU A 6 -1.55 13.58 -25.67
N VAL A 7 -0.61 13.18 -24.83
CA VAL A 7 -0.62 13.38 -23.37
C VAL A 7 0.37 14.49 -23.05
N ASP A 8 0.04 15.72 -23.45
CA ASP A 8 0.86 16.91 -23.22
C ASP A 8 0.23 17.82 -22.16
N ILE A 9 0.09 17.38 -20.90
CA ILE A 9 -0.36 18.25 -19.80
C ILE A 9 0.34 17.92 -18.46
N LEU A 10 1.26 18.82 -18.06
CA LEU A 10 1.62 19.26 -16.68
C LEU A 10 2.44 18.36 -15.72
N MET A 11 3.65 17.93 -16.10
CA MET A 11 4.80 17.68 -15.21
C MET A 11 6.13 17.92 -15.96
N GLU A 12 7.25 18.16 -15.27
CA GLU A 12 8.59 18.33 -15.89
C GLU A 12 8.88 17.22 -16.94
N LYS A 13 9.28 17.63 -18.15
CA LYS A 13 9.29 16.83 -19.40
C LYS A 13 9.91 15.44 -19.29
N ASP A 14 11.02 15.28 -18.55
CA ASP A 14 11.70 13.98 -18.47
C ASP A 14 10.99 12.98 -17.56
N ARG A 15 10.34 13.47 -16.49
CA ARG A 15 9.55 12.63 -15.58
C ARG A 15 8.20 12.23 -16.20
N GLN A 16 7.66 13.08 -17.08
CA GLN A 16 6.45 12.85 -17.88
C GLN A 16 6.61 11.62 -18.79
N ASN A 17 7.72 11.55 -19.53
CA ASN A 17 7.99 10.45 -20.46
C ASN A 17 8.11 9.09 -19.74
N GLY A 18 8.80 9.05 -18.59
CA GLY A 18 8.94 7.81 -17.81
C GLY A 18 7.61 7.28 -17.27
N GLN A 19 6.78 8.13 -16.67
CA GLN A 19 5.49 7.73 -16.10
C GLN A 19 4.45 7.35 -17.16
N LEU A 20 4.44 8.05 -18.30
CA LEU A 20 3.59 7.70 -19.43
C LEU A 20 3.99 6.35 -20.05
N THR A 21 5.30 6.07 -20.11
CA THR A 21 5.83 4.79 -20.59
C THR A 21 5.38 3.65 -19.67
N LEU A 22 5.47 3.81 -18.35
CA LEU A 22 4.97 2.83 -17.38
C LEU A 22 3.46 2.58 -17.56
N LEU A 23 2.67 3.62 -17.79
CA LEU A 23 1.23 3.49 -18.00
C LEU A 23 0.89 2.77 -19.32
N LYS A 24 1.57 3.13 -20.43
CA LYS A 24 1.38 2.47 -21.73
C LYS A 24 1.74 0.98 -21.63
N ASN A 25 2.92 0.67 -21.08
CA ASN A 25 3.37 -0.71 -20.88
C ASN A 25 2.41 -1.51 -19.99
N TYR A 26 1.83 -0.86 -18.97
CA TYR A 26 0.82 -1.47 -18.11
C TYR A 26 -0.45 -1.82 -18.91
N LEU A 27 -0.98 -0.87 -19.69
CA LEU A 27 -2.22 -1.04 -20.47
C LEU A 27 -2.08 -1.98 -21.66
N GLU A 28 -0.89 -2.11 -22.26
CA GLU A 28 -0.66 -3.02 -23.39
C GLU A 28 -0.65 -4.51 -22.99
N GLN A 29 -0.48 -4.79 -21.69
CA GLN A 29 -0.26 -6.15 -21.19
C GLN A 29 -1.40 -6.66 -20.30
N VAL A 30 -2.49 -5.92 -20.25
CA VAL A 30 -3.76 -6.42 -19.76
C VAL A 30 -4.39 -7.36 -20.81
N ASN A 31 -5.04 -8.43 -20.38
CA ASN A 31 -5.62 -9.40 -21.30
C ASN A 31 -6.89 -8.84 -22.00
N GLY A 32 -7.59 -9.65 -22.82
CA GLY A 32 -8.84 -9.23 -23.48
C GLY A 32 -10.02 -8.94 -22.52
N LYS A 33 -9.89 -9.28 -21.23
CA LYS A 33 -10.78 -8.89 -20.13
C LYS A 33 -10.17 -7.77 -19.27
N VAL A 34 -9.04 -7.27 -19.73
CA VAL A 34 -8.25 -6.20 -19.16
C VAL A 34 -7.72 -6.56 -17.76
N GLU A 35 -7.54 -7.85 -17.46
CA GLU A 35 -6.92 -8.34 -16.23
C GLU A 35 -5.45 -8.69 -16.48
N ARG A 36 -4.63 -8.70 -15.44
CA ARG A 36 -3.25 -9.18 -15.51
C ARG A 36 -2.84 -9.90 -14.22
N LEU A 37 -2.10 -11.00 -14.38
CA LEU A 37 -1.43 -11.66 -13.25
C LEU A 37 -0.21 -10.83 -12.82
N MET A 38 -0.18 -10.47 -11.53
CA MET A 38 0.93 -9.77 -10.92
C MET A 38 1.81 -10.74 -10.14
N ASN A 39 3.12 -10.68 -10.40
CA ASN A 39 4.13 -11.35 -9.59
C ASN A 39 4.70 -10.36 -8.58
N TYR A 40 4.99 -10.86 -7.38
CA TYR A 40 5.58 -10.07 -6.30
C TYR A 40 6.84 -10.73 -5.79
N TYR A 41 7.82 -9.92 -5.41
CA TYR A 41 9.07 -10.38 -4.82
C TYR A 41 9.45 -9.52 -3.61
N GLN A 42 10.28 -10.07 -2.73
CA GLN A 42 10.90 -9.31 -1.64
C GLN A 42 12.41 -9.27 -1.85
N LEU A 43 13.00 -8.09 -1.67
CA LEU A 43 14.45 -7.96 -1.65
C LEU A 43 15.01 -8.69 -0.43
N ASN A 44 15.95 -9.62 -0.66
CA ASN A 44 16.54 -10.45 0.40
C ASN A 44 15.50 -11.22 1.25
N LYS A 45 14.32 -11.54 0.69
CA LYS A 45 13.19 -12.17 1.42
C LYS A 45 12.74 -11.38 2.66
N PHE A 46 12.90 -10.05 2.61
CA PHE A 46 12.71 -9.18 3.75
C PHE A 46 11.96 -7.89 3.37
N GLY A 47 11.11 -7.40 4.28
CA GLY A 47 10.41 -6.12 4.13
C GLY A 47 9.21 -6.17 3.19
N ARG A 48 8.97 -5.09 2.45
CA ARG A 48 7.79 -4.95 1.59
C ARG A 48 7.89 -5.83 0.34
N TYR A 49 6.75 -6.35 -0.11
CA TYR A 49 6.62 -6.91 -1.44
C TYR A 49 6.66 -5.81 -2.50
N TRP A 50 7.37 -6.10 -3.59
CA TRP A 50 7.50 -5.28 -4.77
C TRP A 50 6.91 -6.01 -5.96
N THR A 51 6.21 -5.29 -6.83
CA THR A 51 5.78 -5.85 -8.11
C THR A 51 7.00 -6.15 -8.96
N GLU A 52 7.06 -7.37 -9.52
CA GLU A 52 8.13 -7.78 -10.42
C GLU A 52 8.01 -7.04 -11.77
N GLY A 53 9.14 -6.51 -12.25
CA GLY A 53 9.21 -5.69 -13.46
C GLY A 53 8.62 -4.28 -13.31
N ASP A 54 8.63 -3.51 -14.40
CA ASP A 54 8.20 -2.11 -14.44
C ASP A 54 6.67 -1.93 -14.46
N MET A 55 5.90 -2.94 -14.04
CA MET A 55 4.53 -3.13 -14.55
C MET A 55 3.46 -3.24 -13.46
N GLY A 56 3.75 -2.68 -12.29
CA GLY A 56 2.79 -2.52 -11.20
C GLY A 56 2.46 -1.05 -10.93
N ILE A 57 1.23 -0.80 -10.47
CA ILE A 57 0.81 0.55 -10.05
C ILE A 57 1.69 1.12 -8.93
N GLN A 58 2.39 0.27 -8.15
CA GLN A 58 3.31 0.67 -7.08
C GLN A 58 4.43 1.61 -7.57
N ASN A 59 4.88 1.45 -8.82
CA ASN A 59 5.92 2.28 -9.44
C ASN A 59 5.36 3.55 -10.11
N MET A 60 4.04 3.69 -10.18
CA MET A 60 3.38 4.87 -10.71
C MET A 60 3.29 5.97 -9.65
N SER A 61 3.40 7.21 -10.13
CA SER A 61 3.25 8.40 -9.31
C SER A 61 1.89 8.40 -8.61
N ARG A 62 1.84 9.05 -7.44
CA ARG A 62 0.62 9.16 -6.65
C ARG A 62 -0.55 9.74 -7.47
N LYS A 63 -0.30 10.79 -8.25
CA LYS A 63 -1.33 11.42 -9.09
C LYS A 63 -1.92 10.47 -10.13
N ILE A 64 -1.07 9.66 -10.77
CA ILE A 64 -1.53 8.63 -11.72
C ILE A 64 -2.34 7.56 -11.00
N ARG A 65 -1.84 7.04 -9.87
CA ARG A 65 -2.59 6.05 -9.06
C ARG A 65 -3.95 6.57 -8.62
N HIS A 66 -4.02 7.79 -8.12
CA HIS A 66 -5.28 8.42 -7.73
C HIS A 66 -6.22 8.51 -8.94
N THR A 67 -5.72 8.96 -10.08
CA THR A 67 -6.52 9.07 -11.31
C THR A 67 -7.09 7.72 -11.77
N LEU A 68 -6.32 6.63 -11.63
CA LEU A 68 -6.74 5.28 -12.04
C LEU A 68 -7.67 4.60 -11.03
N CYS A 69 -7.48 4.83 -9.73
CA CYS A 69 -8.06 4.01 -8.67
C CYS A 69 -9.16 4.72 -7.86
N GLN A 70 -9.19 6.05 -7.83
CA GLN A 70 -10.09 6.82 -6.95
C GLN A 70 -11.56 6.44 -7.12
N ASN A 71 -12.04 6.22 -8.34
CA ASN A 71 -13.45 5.87 -8.59
C ASN A 71 -13.79 4.42 -8.24
N PHE A 72 -12.79 3.55 -8.12
CA PHE A 72 -13.00 2.10 -8.07
C PHE A 72 -12.54 1.45 -6.77
N MET A 73 -11.62 2.08 -6.03
CA MET A 73 -10.95 1.44 -4.91
C MET A 73 -10.87 2.35 -3.68
N TYR A 74 -10.90 1.73 -2.50
CA TYR A 74 -10.50 2.32 -1.23
C TYR A 74 -9.01 2.06 -0.99
N ASP A 75 -8.26 3.11 -0.61
CA ASP A 75 -6.83 3.02 -0.26
C ASP A 75 -6.70 2.81 1.24
N ILE A 76 -6.46 1.57 1.66
CA ILE A 76 -6.39 1.23 3.08
C ILE A 76 -4.95 1.35 3.55
N ASP A 77 -4.68 2.30 4.44
CA ASP A 77 -3.33 2.63 4.92
C ASP A 77 -3.29 2.58 6.46
N MET A 78 -2.12 2.27 7.02
CA MET A 78 -1.90 2.31 8.46
C MET A 78 -1.54 3.72 8.90
N LYS A 79 -2.33 4.29 9.81
CA LYS A 79 -2.09 5.63 10.34
C LYS A 79 -0.81 5.63 11.17
N ASN A 80 0.14 6.48 10.78
CA ASN A 80 1.39 6.72 11.51
C ASN A 80 2.20 5.42 11.75
N ALA A 81 2.20 4.50 10.78
CA ALA A 81 2.68 3.13 10.95
C ALA A 81 4.08 3.01 11.56
N HIS A 82 5.10 3.63 10.96
CA HIS A 82 6.49 3.50 11.41
C HIS A 82 6.72 3.95 12.87
N PRO A 83 6.33 5.18 13.28
CA PRO A 83 6.41 5.57 14.69
C PRO A 83 5.69 4.62 15.64
N THR A 84 4.45 4.22 15.31
CA THR A 84 3.64 3.35 16.18
C THR A 84 4.25 1.96 16.34
N LEU A 85 4.69 1.34 15.24
CA LEU A 85 5.32 0.03 15.25
C LEU A 85 6.68 0.05 15.95
N LEU A 86 7.43 1.15 15.80
CA LEU A 86 8.71 1.33 16.47
C LEU A 86 8.54 1.50 17.99
N SER A 87 7.56 2.30 18.43
CA SER A 87 7.20 2.42 19.85
C SER A 87 6.83 1.06 20.43
N TRP A 88 5.93 0.30 19.77
CA TRP A 88 5.59 -1.05 20.20
C TRP A 88 6.83 -1.97 20.31
N TYR A 89 7.72 -1.95 19.32
CA TYR A 89 8.95 -2.74 19.34
C TYR A 89 9.85 -2.35 20.53
N CYS A 90 9.95 -1.06 20.82
CA CYS A 90 10.74 -0.57 21.95
C CYS A 90 10.19 -1.11 23.27
N HIS A 91 8.87 -1.00 23.48
CA HIS A 91 8.21 -1.54 24.69
C HIS A 91 8.38 -3.05 24.84
N ASP A 92 8.20 -3.81 23.75
CA ASP A 92 8.36 -5.27 23.73
C ASP A 92 9.79 -5.72 24.08
N ASN A 93 10.78 -4.86 23.83
CA ASN A 93 12.20 -5.13 24.08
C ASN A 93 12.79 -4.34 25.25
N GLY A 94 11.97 -3.65 26.05
CA GLY A 94 12.42 -2.88 27.21
C GLY A 94 13.30 -1.66 26.86
N ILE A 95 13.19 -1.12 25.65
CA ILE A 95 13.90 0.09 25.21
C ILE A 95 13.07 1.31 25.60
N ASN A 96 13.69 2.26 26.31
CA ASN A 96 13.02 3.50 26.69
C ASN A 96 12.74 4.37 25.45
N CYS A 97 11.45 4.65 25.18
CA CYS A 97 11.02 5.44 24.01
C CYS A 97 10.05 6.58 24.34
N THR A 98 10.13 7.14 25.54
CA THR A 98 9.20 8.19 26.03
C THR A 98 9.04 9.38 25.08
N GLY A 99 10.13 9.87 24.47
CA GLY A 99 10.08 10.97 23.50
C GLY A 99 9.31 10.61 22.22
N LEU A 100 9.40 9.36 21.76
CA LEU A 100 8.64 8.85 20.61
C LEU A 100 7.17 8.67 20.98
N ASP A 101 6.87 8.14 22.16
CA ASP A 101 5.50 7.96 22.65
C ASP A 101 4.78 9.31 22.78
N ALA A 102 5.45 10.30 23.39
CA ALA A 102 4.92 11.65 23.50
C ALA A 102 4.62 12.26 22.13
N TYR A 103 5.49 12.04 21.13
CA TYR A 103 5.24 12.47 19.75
C TYR A 103 4.02 11.78 19.14
N ILE A 104 3.84 10.48 19.34
CA ILE A 104 2.70 9.75 18.78
C ILE A 104 1.39 10.26 19.39
N GLU A 105 1.34 10.43 20.71
CA GLU A 105 0.16 10.91 21.44
C GLU A 105 -0.20 12.36 21.09
N ASN A 106 0.81 13.24 20.97
CA ASN A 106 0.63 14.68 20.75
C ASN A 106 0.93 15.13 19.32
N ARG A 107 0.90 14.21 18.36
CA ARG A 107 1.42 14.40 17.00
C ARG A 107 0.97 15.69 16.33
N GLU A 108 -0.33 15.96 16.35
CA GLU A 108 -0.89 17.14 15.68
C GLU A 108 -0.43 18.45 16.34
N LYS A 109 -0.37 18.47 17.67
CA LYS A 109 0.13 19.61 18.45
C LYS A 109 1.62 19.85 18.16
N TYR A 110 2.45 18.81 18.20
CA TYR A 110 3.90 18.94 17.96
C TYR A 110 4.21 19.30 16.50
N MET A 111 3.43 18.80 15.54
CA MET A 111 3.56 19.25 14.16
C MET A 111 3.23 20.73 14.01
N ALA A 112 2.12 21.20 14.60
CA ALA A 112 1.74 22.61 14.54
C ALA A 112 2.79 23.52 15.22
N ASP A 113 3.32 23.09 16.37
CA ASP A 113 4.38 23.78 17.09
C ASP A 113 5.66 23.90 16.24
N TRP A 114 6.10 22.81 15.60
CA TRP A 114 7.28 22.83 14.73
C TRP A 114 7.06 23.69 13.48
N MET A 115 5.87 23.66 12.88
CA MET A 115 5.51 24.52 11.74
C MET A 115 5.64 26.00 12.12
N MET A 116 5.18 26.38 13.32
CA MET A 116 5.30 27.74 13.83
C MET A 116 6.75 28.12 14.16
N HIS A 117 7.53 27.20 14.73
CA HIS A 117 8.94 27.42 15.07
C HIS A 117 9.82 27.62 13.82
N THR A 118 9.59 26.85 12.75
CA THR A 118 10.48 26.87 11.57
C THR A 118 9.89 27.56 10.35
N GLY A 119 8.61 27.91 10.35
CA GLY A 119 7.88 28.40 9.17
C GLY A 119 7.64 27.34 8.08
N ASN A 120 7.88 26.06 8.38
CA ASN A 120 7.75 24.97 7.40
C ASN A 120 6.28 24.57 7.21
N THR A 121 5.97 24.06 6.03
CA THR A 121 4.69 23.42 5.74
C THR A 121 4.54 22.10 6.50
N ARG A 122 3.29 21.64 6.66
CA ARG A 122 2.99 20.36 7.31
C ARG A 122 3.71 19.18 6.68
N ASP A 123 3.86 19.16 5.36
CA ASP A 123 4.52 18.08 4.63
C ASP A 123 6.04 18.09 4.84
N GLU A 124 6.66 19.26 4.89
CA GLU A 124 8.08 19.41 5.24
C GLU A 124 8.35 18.97 6.68
N VAL A 125 7.50 19.38 7.62
CA VAL A 125 7.60 18.92 9.02
C VAL A 125 7.44 17.40 9.12
N LYS A 126 6.46 16.83 8.42
CA LYS A 126 6.26 15.37 8.38
C LYS A 126 7.48 14.66 7.81
N ALA A 127 8.03 15.14 6.70
CA ALA A 127 9.21 14.58 6.07
C ALA A 127 10.44 14.68 6.98
N HIS A 128 10.59 15.79 7.72
CA HIS A 128 11.66 15.99 8.67
C HIS A 128 11.62 15.00 9.83
N ILE A 129 10.46 14.86 10.49
CA ILE A 129 10.29 13.90 11.59
C ILE A 129 10.51 12.46 11.10
N LEU A 130 9.97 12.09 9.94
CA LEU A 130 10.24 10.78 9.35
C LEU A 130 11.72 10.56 9.04
N ALA A 131 12.43 11.60 8.59
CA ALA A 131 13.86 11.49 8.34
C ALA A 131 14.65 11.25 9.63
N ILE A 132 14.29 11.90 10.74
CA ILE A 132 14.90 11.65 12.06
C ILE A 132 14.67 10.20 12.50
N ILE A 133 13.44 9.69 12.35
CA ILE A 133 13.12 8.28 12.66
C ILE A 133 13.97 7.32 11.82
N ASN A 134 14.30 7.71 10.59
CA ASN A 134 15.19 6.97 9.69
C ASN A 134 16.68 7.31 9.87
N GLY A 135 17.07 7.92 10.99
CA GLY A 135 18.47 8.16 11.38
C GLY A 135 19.10 9.44 10.84
N ARG A 136 18.31 10.42 10.38
CA ARG A 136 18.85 11.76 10.08
C ARG A 136 19.43 12.36 11.35
N LYS A 137 20.71 12.73 11.29
CA LYS A 137 21.37 13.55 12.31
C LYS A 137 20.95 15.00 12.15
N VAL A 138 20.66 15.67 13.27
CA VAL A 138 20.35 17.10 13.31
C VAL A 138 21.25 17.79 14.33
N MET A 139 21.52 19.07 14.08
CA MET A 139 22.12 19.96 15.07
C MET A 139 20.98 20.60 15.85
N LEU A 140 20.91 20.37 17.15
CA LEU A 140 19.88 20.96 18.01
C LEU A 140 20.23 22.42 18.31
N ASP A 141 19.25 23.30 18.16
CA ASP A 141 19.34 24.70 18.61
C ASP A 141 18.90 24.81 20.08
N PRO A 142 19.56 25.62 20.91
CA PRO A 142 19.10 25.90 22.28
C PRO A 142 17.64 26.35 22.36
N GLN A 143 17.15 27.11 21.37
CA GLN A 143 15.78 27.59 21.26
C GLN A 143 14.80 26.55 20.71
N ASP A 144 15.27 25.38 20.27
CA ASP A 144 14.35 24.32 19.83
C ASP A 144 13.39 23.92 20.96
N PRO A 145 12.12 23.61 20.65
CA PRO A 145 11.15 23.17 21.63
C PRO A 145 11.66 21.96 22.42
N LYS A 146 11.34 21.93 23.71
CA LYS A 146 11.77 20.86 24.62
C LYS A 146 11.37 19.47 24.11
N TRP A 147 10.12 19.31 23.65
CA TRP A 147 9.63 18.04 23.13
C TRP A 147 10.44 17.54 21.93
N TYR A 148 10.91 18.44 21.07
CA TYR A 148 11.67 18.08 19.87
C TYR A 148 13.07 17.58 20.24
N LYS A 149 13.72 18.25 21.20
CA LYS A 149 15.01 17.81 21.75
C LYS A 149 14.88 16.44 22.43
N GLU A 150 13.83 16.24 23.22
CA GLU A 150 13.53 14.95 23.88
C GLU A 150 13.23 13.84 22.86
N PHE A 151 12.42 14.14 21.85
CA PHE A 151 12.15 13.23 20.73
C PHE A 151 13.43 12.83 20.00
N TYR A 152 14.26 13.81 19.58
CA TYR A 152 15.48 13.53 18.83
C TYR A 152 16.49 12.71 19.66
N ASN A 153 16.74 13.12 20.91
CA ASN A 153 17.65 12.37 21.79
C ASN A 153 17.12 10.95 22.07
N GLY A 154 15.80 10.81 22.24
CA GLY A 154 15.15 9.51 22.34
C GLY A 154 15.36 8.64 21.10
N MET A 155 15.25 9.22 19.90
CA MET A 155 15.51 8.49 18.65
C MET A 155 16.96 8.04 18.50
N ILE A 156 17.94 8.84 18.96
CA ILE A 156 19.35 8.40 19.00
C ILE A 156 19.51 7.19 19.93
N HIS A 157 18.94 7.26 21.14
CA HIS A 157 18.97 6.16 22.10
C HIS A 157 18.31 4.88 21.56
N ILE A 158 17.13 5.01 20.91
CA ILE A 158 16.41 3.90 20.29
C ILE A 158 17.28 3.27 19.19
N SER A 159 17.87 4.08 18.32
CA SER A 159 18.73 3.62 17.24
C SER A 159 19.92 2.81 17.78
N ASP A 160 20.64 3.35 18.78
CA ASP A 160 21.78 2.67 19.40
C ASP A 160 21.37 1.35 20.08
N SER A 161 20.20 1.33 20.71
CA SER A 161 19.67 0.14 21.38
C SER A 161 19.28 -0.94 20.38
N ILE A 162 18.64 -0.57 19.26
CA ILE A 162 18.28 -1.49 18.18
C ILE A 162 19.53 -2.08 17.53
N VAL A 163 20.57 -1.28 17.27
CA VAL A 163 21.82 -1.77 16.68
C VAL A 163 22.47 -2.83 17.55
N LYS A 164 22.50 -2.63 18.87
CA LYS A 164 23.03 -3.60 19.85
C LYS A 164 22.17 -4.86 19.93
N LEU A 165 20.85 -4.70 19.88
CA LEU A 165 19.90 -5.81 19.98
C LEU A 165 19.79 -6.63 18.69
N ARG A 166 20.02 -6.00 17.54
CA ARG A 166 19.89 -6.58 16.19
C ARG A 166 21.17 -6.47 15.37
N PRO A 167 22.27 -7.11 15.82
CA PRO A 167 23.53 -7.12 15.08
C PRO A 167 23.39 -7.79 13.70
N ASP A 168 22.45 -8.72 13.56
CA ASP A 168 22.09 -9.37 12.29
C ASP A 168 21.61 -8.36 11.24
N LEU A 169 20.70 -7.45 11.64
CA LEU A 169 20.18 -6.41 10.75
C LEU A 169 21.22 -5.32 10.49
N TYR A 170 22.07 -5.02 11.47
CA TYR A 170 23.16 -4.06 11.30
C TYR A 170 24.17 -4.53 10.24
N GLU A 171 24.58 -5.80 10.31
CA GLU A 171 25.48 -6.38 9.30
C GLU A 171 24.83 -6.47 7.91
N LEU A 172 23.51 -6.74 7.84
CA LEU A 172 22.76 -6.65 6.59
C LEU A 172 22.75 -5.22 6.03
N ALA A 173 22.51 -4.22 6.88
CA ALA A 173 22.52 -2.81 6.49
C ALA A 173 23.91 -2.39 6.00
N LYS A 174 24.98 -2.78 6.69
CA LYS A 174 26.37 -2.52 6.32
C LYS A 174 26.72 -3.14 4.96
N LYS A 175 26.36 -4.41 4.73
CA LYS A 175 26.54 -5.08 3.42
C LYS A 175 25.79 -4.34 2.31
N SER A 176 24.55 -3.93 2.56
CA SER A 176 23.72 -3.18 1.61
C SER A 176 24.33 -1.82 1.25
N LYS A 177 24.89 -1.11 2.24
CA LYS A 177 25.54 0.19 2.06
C LYS A 177 26.89 0.07 1.34
N ASN A 178 27.70 -0.92 1.69
CA ASN A 178 28.96 -1.22 1.01
C ASN A 178 28.76 -1.52 -0.48
N LYS A 179 27.71 -2.27 -0.85
CA LYS A 179 27.35 -2.50 -2.26
C LYS A 179 27.05 -1.21 -3.04
N LYS A 180 26.62 -0.16 -2.33
CA LYS A 180 26.36 1.18 -2.88
C LYS A 180 27.56 2.13 -2.73
N GLY A 181 28.71 1.64 -2.28
CA GLY A 181 29.92 2.46 -2.11
C GLY A 181 29.82 3.50 -0.98
N THR A 182 28.99 3.27 0.03
CA THR A 182 28.79 4.21 1.14
C THR A 182 28.71 3.48 2.48
N ASN A 183 29.02 4.17 3.58
CA ASN A 183 28.77 3.73 4.95
C ASN A 183 27.81 4.69 5.68
N TYR A 184 27.17 5.61 4.96
CA TYR A 184 26.32 6.62 5.56
C TYR A 184 25.00 6.02 6.08
N ASN A 185 24.66 6.36 7.33
CA ASN A 185 23.39 6.05 7.98
C ASN A 185 23.09 4.53 8.02
N ILE A 186 24.04 3.72 8.50
CA ILE A 186 23.86 2.27 8.68
C ILE A 186 22.86 2.00 9.81
N GLU A 187 22.97 2.76 10.90
CA GLU A 187 22.12 2.65 12.08
C GLU A 187 20.65 2.96 11.72
N GLY A 188 20.38 4.08 11.05
CA GLY A 188 19.02 4.40 10.59
C GLY A 188 18.49 3.41 9.55
N THR A 189 19.36 2.80 8.74
CA THR A 189 18.96 1.70 7.84
C THR A 189 18.56 0.44 8.61
N THR A 190 19.24 0.18 9.74
CA THR A 190 18.93 -0.94 10.65
C THR A 190 17.55 -0.74 11.29
N VAL A 191 17.27 0.47 11.79
CA VAL A 191 15.94 0.84 12.33
C VAL A 191 14.87 0.74 11.25
N ASN A 192 15.14 1.22 10.03
CA ASN A 192 14.22 1.09 8.90
C ASN A 192 13.89 -0.37 8.56
N TYR A 193 14.86 -1.28 8.64
CA TYR A 193 14.60 -2.72 8.45
C TYR A 193 13.64 -3.27 9.50
N VAL A 194 13.82 -2.93 10.78
CA VAL A 194 12.87 -3.32 11.83
C VAL A 194 11.47 -2.81 11.50
N MET A 195 11.31 -1.51 11.24
CA MET A 195 10.00 -0.91 10.97
C MET A 195 9.33 -1.51 9.73
N CYS A 196 10.07 -1.72 8.64
CA CYS A 196 9.53 -2.31 7.42
C CYS A 196 9.13 -3.78 7.60
N SER A 197 9.85 -4.55 8.42
CA SER A 197 9.48 -5.92 8.75
C SER A 197 8.20 -5.98 9.56
N LEU A 198 8.06 -5.12 10.57
CA LEU A 198 6.85 -5.01 11.38
C LEU A 198 5.66 -4.53 10.56
N GLU A 199 5.87 -3.55 9.68
CA GLU A 199 4.85 -3.05 8.78
C GLU A 199 4.35 -4.17 7.85
N ASN A 200 5.27 -4.94 7.28
CA ASN A 200 4.90 -6.10 6.45
C ASN A 200 4.15 -7.15 7.27
N LYS A 201 4.58 -7.45 8.51
CA LYS A 201 3.89 -8.38 9.40
C LYS A 201 2.45 -7.93 9.69
N ALA A 202 2.24 -6.64 9.96
CA ALA A 202 0.92 -6.08 10.20
C ALA A 202 0.03 -6.18 8.96
N LEU A 203 0.56 -5.90 7.77
CA LEU A 203 -0.17 -6.03 6.51
C LEU A 203 -0.54 -7.49 6.21
N MET A 204 0.42 -8.41 6.31
CA MET A 204 0.22 -9.84 6.04
C MET A 204 -0.74 -10.50 7.04
N THR A 205 -0.93 -9.90 8.22
CA THR A 205 -1.89 -10.35 9.23
C THR A 205 -3.33 -10.14 8.78
N VAL A 206 -3.59 -9.06 8.03
CA VAL A 206 -4.95 -8.64 7.70
C VAL A 206 -5.30 -8.84 6.22
N PHE A 207 -4.34 -8.82 5.29
CA PHE A 207 -4.64 -8.82 3.86
C PHE A 207 -3.51 -9.33 2.94
N ASP A 208 -3.94 -9.76 1.74
CA ASP A 208 -3.12 -10.17 0.56
C ASP A 208 -2.65 -8.97 -0.30
N GLY A 209 -3.29 -7.80 -0.21
CA GLY A 209 -2.98 -6.66 -1.06
C GLY A 209 -3.82 -5.42 -0.75
N LEU A 210 -3.24 -4.25 -0.98
CA LEU A 210 -3.55 -2.99 -0.29
C LEU A 210 -4.67 -2.13 -0.89
N MET A 211 -5.67 -2.70 -1.56
CA MET A 211 -6.85 -1.92 -2.03
C MET A 211 -8.12 -2.78 -2.14
N ILE A 212 -9.25 -2.20 -1.71
CA ILE A 212 -10.58 -2.84 -1.75
C ILE A 212 -11.45 -2.18 -2.82
N TYR A 213 -12.11 -2.97 -3.66
CA TYR A 213 -13.04 -2.44 -4.66
C TYR A 213 -14.31 -1.88 -4.04
N LYS A 214 -14.68 -0.64 -4.42
CA LYS A 214 -15.89 0.05 -3.98
C LYS A 214 -17.18 -0.68 -4.36
N ASN A 215 -17.18 -1.43 -5.46
CA ASN A 215 -18.34 -2.22 -5.86
C ASN A 215 -18.60 -3.42 -4.94
N ASN A 216 -17.62 -3.81 -4.11
CA ASN A 216 -17.73 -4.96 -3.22
C ASN A 216 -18.05 -4.57 -1.78
N VAL A 217 -17.81 -3.31 -1.39
CA VAL A 217 -17.88 -2.84 0.00
C VAL A 217 -18.48 -1.43 -0.01
N SER A 218 -19.57 -1.22 0.73
CA SER A 218 -20.12 0.13 0.91
C SER A 218 -19.26 0.97 1.87
N ILE A 219 -19.41 2.29 1.84
CA ILE A 219 -18.64 3.17 2.72
C ILE A 219 -18.98 2.93 4.20
N GLU A 220 -20.22 2.54 4.50
CA GLU A 220 -20.67 2.20 5.86
C GLU A 220 -20.05 0.89 6.35
N GLN A 221 -19.78 -0.06 5.45
CA GLN A 221 -19.11 -1.32 5.78
C GLN A 221 -17.60 -1.15 5.97
N LEU A 222 -17.01 -0.14 5.33
CA LEU A 222 -15.56 0.08 5.34
C LEU A 222 -15.02 0.36 6.75
N SER A 223 -15.75 1.11 7.58
CA SER A 223 -15.33 1.38 8.97
C SER A 223 -15.17 0.10 9.78
N GLY A 224 -16.13 -0.82 9.69
CA GLY A 224 -16.07 -2.13 10.36
C GLY A 224 -14.91 -3.01 9.85
N ILE A 225 -14.57 -2.91 8.56
CA ILE A 225 -13.39 -3.61 8.01
C ILE A 225 -12.10 -3.03 8.58
N LEU A 226 -11.96 -1.70 8.61
CA LEU A 226 -10.77 -1.03 9.15
C LEU A 226 -10.58 -1.36 10.63
N ASP A 227 -11.66 -1.34 11.41
CA ASP A 227 -11.63 -1.73 12.83
C ASP A 227 -11.26 -3.21 12.99
N GLY A 228 -11.82 -4.10 12.17
CA GLY A 228 -11.47 -5.52 12.14
C GLY A 228 -9.98 -5.75 11.85
N CYS A 229 -9.41 -5.02 10.88
CA CYS A 229 -7.97 -5.06 10.60
C CYS A 229 -7.15 -4.62 11.81
N SER A 230 -7.53 -3.50 12.44
CA SER A 230 -6.88 -3.00 13.66
C SER A 230 -6.92 -4.01 14.80
N GLN A 231 -8.07 -4.64 15.05
CA GLN A 231 -8.19 -5.67 16.10
C GLN A 231 -7.36 -6.91 15.79
N LYS A 232 -7.34 -7.38 14.54
CA LYS A 232 -6.56 -8.56 14.18
C LYS A 232 -5.05 -8.35 14.36
N VAL A 233 -4.54 -7.16 14.01
CA VAL A 233 -3.14 -6.82 14.31
C VAL A 233 -2.90 -6.75 15.81
N LYS A 234 -3.84 -6.20 16.59
CA LYS A 234 -3.74 -6.19 18.06
C LYS A 234 -3.72 -7.60 18.64
N GLU A 235 -4.52 -8.53 18.14
CA GLU A 235 -4.54 -9.91 18.60
C GLU A 235 -3.21 -10.65 18.33
N ILE A 236 -2.70 -10.54 17.11
CA ILE A 236 -1.53 -11.31 16.64
C ILE A 236 -0.21 -10.66 17.05
N MET A 237 -0.13 -9.33 16.96
CA MET A 237 1.09 -8.57 17.23
C MET A 237 1.08 -7.89 18.60
N ARG A 238 -0.06 -7.81 19.30
CA ARG A 238 -0.19 -7.02 20.54
C ARG A 238 0.15 -5.54 20.34
N CYS A 239 0.04 -5.07 19.09
CA CYS A 239 0.31 -3.70 18.69
C CYS A 239 -1.01 -2.99 18.36
N ASN A 240 -1.26 -1.85 19.00
CA ASN A 240 -2.42 -1.01 18.68
C ASN A 240 -2.10 -0.14 17.46
N ILE A 241 -2.49 -0.58 16.26
CA ILE A 241 -2.35 0.20 15.03
C ILE A 241 -3.72 0.48 14.42
N THR A 242 -3.91 1.71 13.94
CA THR A 242 -5.18 2.14 13.33
C THR A 242 -5.08 2.07 11.80
N PHE A 243 -6.00 1.36 11.17
CA PHE A 243 -6.18 1.41 9.72
C PHE A 243 -7.13 2.55 9.34
N THR A 244 -6.86 3.19 8.20
CA THR A 244 -7.62 4.33 7.71
C THR A 244 -7.82 4.23 6.20
N ASN A 245 -8.93 4.75 5.71
CA ASN A 245 -9.10 4.99 4.28
C ASN A 245 -8.43 6.33 3.92
N LYS A 246 -7.39 6.27 3.11
CA LYS A 246 -6.67 7.44 2.64
C LYS A 246 -7.37 8.03 1.43
N ALA A 247 -7.68 9.32 1.52
CA ALA A 247 -8.29 10.02 0.39
C ALA A 247 -7.33 10.04 -0.80
N MET A 248 -7.86 9.69 -1.97
CA MET A 248 -7.17 9.87 -3.25
C MET A 248 -7.65 11.19 -3.88
N ASP A 249 -7.04 12.31 -3.53
CA ASP A 249 -7.45 13.68 -3.89
C ASP A 249 -6.52 14.40 -4.88
N GLU A 250 -5.30 13.87 -5.10
CA GLU A 250 -4.32 14.43 -6.04
C GLU A 250 -4.49 14.00 -7.53
N GLU A 251 -5.71 13.82 -8.02
CA GLU A 251 -5.98 13.37 -9.40
C GLU A 251 -5.56 14.38 -10.50
N ILE A 252 -5.29 13.89 -11.71
CA ILE A 252 -4.99 14.74 -12.88
C ILE A 252 -6.28 14.96 -13.68
N GLN A 253 -6.91 16.14 -13.54
CA GLN A 253 -8.20 16.46 -14.16
C GLN A 253 -8.21 16.33 -15.70
N ALA A 254 -7.11 16.67 -16.37
CA ALA A 254 -6.99 16.52 -17.82
C ALA A 254 -7.00 15.05 -18.26
N LEU A 255 -6.28 14.19 -17.54
CA LEU A 255 -6.32 12.73 -17.73
C LEU A 255 -7.69 12.17 -17.38
N LYS A 256 -8.41 12.69 -16.39
CA LYS A 256 -9.77 12.24 -16.04
C LYS A 256 -10.74 12.37 -17.23
N LYS A 257 -10.70 13.48 -17.97
CA LYS A 257 -11.52 13.65 -19.19
C LYS A 257 -11.17 12.63 -20.29
N GLN A 258 -9.90 12.28 -20.43
CA GLN A 258 -9.44 11.25 -21.38
C GLN A 258 -9.74 9.84 -20.87
N VAL A 259 -9.62 9.61 -19.56
CA VAL A 259 -9.93 8.35 -18.88
C VAL A 259 -11.43 8.09 -18.86
N ASN A 260 -12.32 9.09 -18.89
CA ASN A 260 -13.77 8.86 -19.06
C ASN A 260 -14.11 8.13 -20.38
N VAL A 261 -13.27 8.25 -21.43
CA VAL A 261 -13.39 7.44 -22.65
C VAL A 261 -12.96 5.98 -22.40
N ILE A 262 -12.01 5.79 -21.47
CA ILE A 262 -11.42 4.53 -21.01
C ILE A 262 -12.24 3.89 -19.86
N GLU A 263 -13.08 4.63 -19.12
CA GLU A 263 -13.85 4.17 -17.95
C GLU A 263 -14.79 3.02 -18.31
N LYS A 264 -15.26 2.94 -19.57
CA LYS A 264 -16.03 1.80 -20.08
C LYS A 264 -15.21 0.50 -20.19
N VAL A 265 -13.89 0.60 -20.24
CA VAL A 265 -12.94 -0.50 -20.49
C VAL A 265 -12.03 -0.79 -19.28
N VAL A 266 -11.73 0.16 -18.38
CA VAL A 266 -10.82 -0.04 -17.21
C VAL A 266 -11.54 -0.36 -15.90
N ALA A 267 -12.83 0.00 -15.77
CA ALA A 267 -13.62 -0.33 -14.57
C ALA A 267 -13.82 -1.85 -14.35
N LYS A 268 -13.55 -2.68 -15.37
CA LYS A 268 -13.67 -4.15 -15.33
C LYS A 268 -12.33 -4.88 -15.09
N SER A 269 -11.28 -4.13 -14.78
CA SER A 269 -9.94 -4.41 -15.34
C SER A 269 -8.79 -4.09 -14.42
N LEU A 270 -9.07 -3.35 -13.37
CA LEU A 270 -8.09 -3.25 -12.30
C LEU A 270 -7.92 -4.67 -11.73
N PRO A 271 -6.68 -5.08 -11.43
CA PRO A 271 -6.39 -6.45 -11.02
C PRO A 271 -7.21 -6.78 -9.78
N MET A 272 -8.07 -7.78 -9.87
CA MET A 272 -8.63 -8.38 -8.67
C MET A 272 -7.47 -8.87 -7.83
N THR A 273 -7.38 -8.42 -6.58
CA THR A 273 -6.38 -8.93 -5.62
C THR A 273 -6.49 -10.46 -5.59
N GLY A 274 -5.37 -11.13 -5.85
CA GLY A 274 -5.36 -12.54 -6.21
C GLY A 274 -4.07 -12.97 -6.90
N GLY A 275 -2.92 -12.60 -6.31
CA GLY A 275 -1.64 -13.17 -6.70
C GLY A 275 -1.44 -14.55 -6.08
N LYS A 276 -0.66 -15.41 -6.75
CA LYS A 276 -0.12 -16.61 -6.09
C LYS A 276 1.10 -16.15 -5.30
N MET A 277 0.92 -15.88 -3.99
CA MET A 277 2.05 -15.69 -3.10
C MET A 277 2.79 -17.02 -2.96
N VAL A 278 3.99 -17.10 -3.53
CA VAL A 278 4.89 -18.24 -3.35
C VAL A 278 5.98 -17.78 -2.40
N GLY A 279 5.91 -18.25 -1.18
CA GLY A 279 6.79 -17.80 -0.14
C GLY A 279 6.35 -18.36 1.19
N ASP A 280 7.32 -18.95 1.83
CA ASP A 280 7.30 -19.39 3.19
C ASP A 280 7.47 -18.06 4.06
N ILE A 281 6.85 -17.87 5.27
CA ILE A 281 7.12 -16.87 6.36
C ILE A 281 7.46 -17.48 7.76
N ASP A 282 8.71 -17.32 8.25
CA ASP A 282 9.17 -17.65 9.62
C ASP A 282 10.11 -16.57 10.08
N MET A 283 9.78 -16.03 11.25
CA MET A 283 10.41 -14.85 11.80
C MET A 283 11.19 -15.12 13.10
N GLN A 284 11.45 -16.39 13.45
CA GLN A 284 12.43 -16.75 14.50
C GLN A 284 13.29 -17.99 14.18
N GLY A 285 12.91 -18.87 13.24
CA GLY A 285 13.54 -20.18 13.02
C GLY A 285 14.11 -20.49 11.63
N HIS A 286 14.29 -19.50 10.73
CA HIS A 286 14.75 -19.74 9.35
C HIS A 286 13.89 -20.74 8.51
N SER A 287 12.67 -21.07 8.91
CA SER A 287 11.80 -22.01 8.20
C SER A 287 10.31 -21.86 8.49
N ILE A 288 9.55 -21.85 7.42
CA ILE A 288 8.16 -21.44 7.38
C ILE A 288 7.44 -22.74 7.26
N THR A 289 6.60 -23.00 8.22
CA THR A 289 5.69 -24.11 8.14
C THR A 289 4.29 -23.55 8.03
N ASN A 290 3.66 -23.86 6.89
CA ASN A 290 2.26 -23.64 6.52
C ASN A 290 1.39 -23.15 7.68
N LEU A 291 0.78 -21.96 7.53
CA LEU A 291 -0.29 -21.48 8.40
C LEU A 291 -1.34 -22.60 8.60
N PRO A 292 -1.39 -23.29 9.74
CA PRO A 292 -2.41 -24.27 10.01
C PRO A 292 -3.49 -23.53 10.80
N LEU A 293 -4.54 -23.11 10.11
CA LEU A 293 -5.94 -23.34 10.48
C LEU A 293 -6.85 -22.47 9.63
N SER A 294 -7.78 -23.16 8.98
CA SER A 294 -8.92 -22.62 8.25
C SER A 294 -9.65 -21.56 9.06
N ILE A 295 -9.61 -20.33 8.58
CA ILE A 295 -10.51 -19.29 9.07
C ILE A 295 -11.90 -19.64 8.54
N THR A 296 -12.82 -19.92 9.45
CA THR A 296 -14.19 -20.31 9.08
C THR A 296 -14.95 -19.12 8.51
N ALA A 297 -15.96 -19.40 7.68
CA ALA A 297 -16.69 -18.43 6.86
C ALA A 297 -17.41 -17.27 7.60
N ASN A 298 -17.31 -17.21 8.92
CA ASN A 298 -17.97 -16.20 9.77
C ASN A 298 -16.99 -15.15 10.33
N GLU A 299 -15.70 -15.21 10.03
CA GLU A 299 -14.75 -14.16 10.39
C GLU A 299 -14.66 -13.11 9.26
N PRO A 300 -14.76 -11.80 9.57
CA PRO A 300 -14.92 -10.72 8.59
C PRO A 300 -13.72 -10.49 7.65
N VAL A 301 -12.69 -11.34 7.71
CA VAL A 301 -11.39 -11.11 7.07
C VAL A 301 -10.97 -12.20 6.06
N THR A 302 -11.88 -13.01 5.51
CA THR A 302 -11.46 -14.04 4.52
C THR A 302 -12.18 -14.10 3.19
N LYS A 303 -11.40 -14.59 2.21
CA LYS A 303 -11.77 -15.15 0.89
C LYS A 303 -13.10 -15.93 0.84
N GLY A 304 -13.65 -16.38 1.97
CA GLY A 304 -14.90 -17.13 2.07
C GLY A 304 -16.17 -16.35 1.68
N TRP A 305 -16.19 -15.01 1.76
CA TRP A 305 -17.36 -14.24 1.31
C TRP A 305 -17.55 -14.31 -0.22
N TYR A 306 -16.46 -14.51 -0.97
CA TYR A 306 -16.45 -14.55 -2.43
C TYR A 306 -17.04 -15.84 -3.03
N ALA A 307 -17.08 -16.95 -2.28
CA ALA A 307 -17.51 -18.24 -2.83
C ALA A 307 -19.03 -18.44 -2.84
N LYS A 308 -19.80 -17.70 -2.02
CA LYS A 308 -21.26 -17.86 -1.93
C LYS A 308 -22.05 -17.05 -2.97
N THR A 309 -21.47 -15.98 -3.50
CA THR A 309 -22.11 -15.08 -4.48
C THR A 309 -21.79 -15.42 -5.95
N GLY A 310 -20.74 -16.22 -6.21
CA GLY A 310 -20.35 -16.64 -7.57
C GLY A 310 -21.30 -17.64 -8.25
N LYS A 311 -21.96 -18.53 -7.50
CA LYS A 311 -22.92 -19.50 -8.08
C LYS A 311 -24.19 -18.83 -8.60
N THR A 312 -24.65 -17.76 -7.95
CA THR A 312 -25.80 -16.97 -8.41
C THR A 312 -25.45 -16.16 -9.66
N TRP A 313 -24.20 -15.70 -9.78
CA TRP A 313 -23.72 -14.95 -10.94
C TRP A 313 -23.54 -15.83 -12.19
N SER A 314 -23.00 -17.05 -12.03
CA SER A 314 -22.88 -18.01 -13.14
C SER A 314 -24.24 -18.40 -13.72
N LYS A 315 -25.26 -18.62 -12.87
CA LYS A 315 -26.61 -18.96 -13.33
C LYS A 315 -27.26 -17.78 -14.07
N ASN A 316 -27.19 -16.58 -13.50
CA ASN A 316 -27.73 -15.36 -14.12
C ASN A 316 -27.01 -14.98 -15.43
N PHE A 317 -25.74 -15.33 -15.58
CA PHE A 317 -24.98 -15.12 -16.81
C PHE A 317 -25.38 -16.12 -17.90
N THR A 318 -25.46 -17.41 -17.58
CA THR A 318 -25.92 -18.45 -18.52
C THR A 318 -27.34 -18.19 -19.01
N ASP A 319 -28.25 -17.79 -18.11
CA ASP A 319 -29.64 -17.48 -18.46
C ASP A 319 -29.74 -16.24 -19.38
N ARG A 320 -28.88 -15.23 -19.17
CA ARG A 320 -28.82 -14.03 -20.03
C ARG A 320 -28.18 -14.28 -21.39
N VAL A 321 -27.16 -15.14 -21.46
CA VAL A 321 -26.54 -15.54 -22.74
C VAL A 321 -27.56 -16.33 -23.58
N ASN A 322 -28.28 -17.26 -22.96
CA ASN A 322 -29.31 -18.05 -23.64
C ASN A 322 -30.50 -17.19 -24.13
N ASP A 323 -30.87 -16.13 -23.39
CA ASP A 323 -31.94 -15.22 -23.80
C ASP A 323 -31.50 -14.29 -24.95
N LEU A 324 -30.23 -13.88 -24.98
CA LEU A 324 -29.65 -13.10 -26.07
C LEU A 324 -29.52 -13.90 -27.37
N GLU A 325 -29.12 -15.18 -27.27
CA GLU A 325 -29.06 -16.07 -28.44
C GLU A 325 -30.45 -16.33 -29.02
N LYS A 326 -31.47 -16.55 -28.18
CA LYS A 326 -32.87 -16.69 -28.64
C LYS A 326 -33.41 -15.44 -29.33
N ARG A 327 -33.03 -14.24 -28.88
CA ARG A 327 -33.42 -12.97 -29.52
C ARG A 327 -32.72 -12.79 -30.87
N ARG A 328 -31.43 -13.14 -30.95
CA ARG A 328 -30.66 -13.06 -32.20
C ARG A 328 -31.19 -14.02 -33.26
N SER A 329 -31.55 -15.25 -32.89
CA SER A 329 -32.18 -16.21 -33.81
C SER A 329 -33.57 -15.77 -34.29
N LYS A 330 -34.30 -14.98 -33.48
CA LYS A 330 -35.59 -14.39 -33.88
C LYS A 330 -35.44 -13.23 -34.85
N GLU A 331 -34.41 -12.40 -34.67
CA GLU A 331 -34.11 -11.27 -35.55
C GLU A 331 -33.50 -11.73 -36.89
N GLU A 332 -32.65 -12.75 -36.87
CA GLU A 332 -32.10 -13.39 -38.09
C GLU A 332 -33.20 -14.13 -38.89
N GLY A 333 -34.24 -14.65 -38.23
CA GLY A 333 -35.40 -15.28 -38.89
C GLY A 333 -36.41 -14.30 -39.51
N LEU A 334 -36.46 -13.05 -39.03
CA LEU A 334 -37.36 -12.01 -39.57
C LEU A 334 -36.74 -11.25 -40.76
N GLY A 335 -35.41 -11.29 -40.92
CA GLY A 335 -34.68 -10.61 -41.99
C GLY A 335 -34.65 -11.32 -43.35
N VAL A 336 -35.15 -12.56 -43.45
CA VAL A 336 -35.13 -13.34 -44.71
C VAL A 336 -36.48 -13.29 -45.46
N SER A 337 -37.52 -12.65 -44.89
CA SER A 337 -38.87 -12.63 -45.50
C SER A 337 -39.26 -11.33 -46.24
N SER A 338 -38.34 -10.38 -46.46
CA SER A 338 -38.67 -9.11 -47.13
C SER A 338 -37.85 -8.80 -48.39
N MET A 339 -37.33 -9.83 -49.07
CA MET A 339 -36.84 -9.73 -50.45
C MET A 339 -37.40 -10.88 -51.29
N GLN A 340 -38.67 -10.77 -51.66
CA GLN A 340 -39.25 -11.40 -52.86
C GLN A 340 -40.30 -10.46 -53.45
#